data_AF-A0A7X8BJA4-F1
#
_entry.id   AF-A0A7X8BJA4-F1
#
_cell.length_a   1.000
_cell.length_b   1.000
_cell.length_c   1.000
_cell.angle_alpha   90.00
_cell.angle_beta   90.00
_cell.angle_gamma   90.00
#
_symmetry.space_group_name_H-M   'P 1'
#
loop_
_entity.id
_entity.type
_entity.pdbx_description
1 polymer ?
#
loop_
_entity_poly.entity_id
_entity_poly.type
_entity_poly.pdbx_seq_one_letter_code
_entity_poly.pdbx_strand_id
1 'polypeptide(L)'
;MTYDRGSTAVLTRDWLKERFGDEGFQKIAGKLSADARNMLLNTHSNAWYPTPLIKEVYKAVSDEYAGKNPDIMYDCGRYCAEKSATGILRFLMKNMTIENLFKRTKSFWKHFNKGGGAEATMLESEGSGKKLKFTIYEYDAGVPGCQTMQGFIEGIAKMSDSRAKDVRVEKKDCLYNGDGYCSWIISWG
;
A
#
# COMPACT_ATOMS: atom_id res chain seq x y z
N MET A 1 5.10 -11.62 14.47
CA MET A 1 3.90 -11.67 13.60
C MET A 1 3.38 -10.26 13.43
N THR A 2 3.07 -9.84 12.21
CA THR A 2 2.55 -8.51 11.91
C THR A 2 1.04 -8.53 11.71
N TYR A 3 0.41 -7.36 11.88
CA TYR A 3 -1.02 -7.18 11.67
C TYR A 3 -1.27 -5.88 10.92
N ASP A 4 -2.31 -5.87 10.09
CA ASP A 4 -2.79 -4.72 9.36
C ASP A 4 -4.12 -4.24 9.96
N ARG A 5 -4.35 -2.94 9.86
CA ARG A 5 -5.65 -2.34 10.18
C ARG A 5 -6.69 -2.82 9.17
N GLY A 6 -7.89 -3.14 9.63
CA GLY A 6 -8.98 -3.62 8.77
C GLY A 6 -9.38 -2.66 7.65
N SER A 7 -9.06 -1.37 7.76
CA SER A 7 -9.24 -0.40 6.67
C SER A 7 -8.59 -0.88 5.36
N THR A 8 -7.43 -1.55 5.44
CA THR A 8 -6.75 -2.13 4.27
C THR A 8 -7.60 -3.20 3.57
N ALA A 9 -8.19 -4.12 4.34
CA ALA A 9 -9.04 -5.18 3.76
C ALA A 9 -10.38 -4.63 3.26
N VAL A 10 -10.96 -3.65 3.94
CA VAL A 10 -12.18 -2.95 3.49
C VAL A 10 -11.93 -2.29 2.13
N LEU A 11 -10.87 -1.48 2.00
CA LEU A 11 -10.58 -0.79 0.75
C LEU A 11 -10.25 -1.77 -0.39
N THR A 12 -9.56 -2.87 -0.09
CA THR A 12 -9.29 -3.94 -1.07
C THR A 12 -10.58 -4.61 -1.54
N ARG A 13 -11.51 -4.92 -0.62
CA ARG A 13 -12.83 -5.47 -0.95
C ARG A 13 -13.62 -4.50 -1.83
N ASP A 14 -13.66 -3.23 -1.44
CA ASP A 14 -14.44 -2.22 -2.14
C ASP A 14 -13.87 -2.01 -3.55
N TRP A 15 -12.54 -1.98 -3.69
CA TRP A 15 -11.86 -1.95 -4.98
C TRP A 15 -12.21 -3.16 -5.86
N LEU A 16 -12.19 -4.38 -5.30
CA LEU A 16 -12.54 -5.60 -6.03
C LEU A 16 -13.97 -5.54 -6.58
N LYS A 17 -14.91 -5.07 -5.75
CA LYS A 17 -16.32 -4.92 -6.16
C LYS A 17 -16.50 -3.82 -7.20
N GLU A 18 -15.90 -2.65 -6.99
CA GLU A 18 -15.96 -1.55 -7.96
C GLU A 18 -15.34 -1.96 -9.31
N ARG A 19 -14.24 -2.73 -9.29
CA ARG A 19 -13.46 -3.07 -10.49
C ARG A 19 -14.00 -4.28 -11.25
N PHE A 20 -14.47 -5.31 -10.56
CA PHE A 20 -14.82 -6.61 -11.14
C PHE A 20 -16.26 -7.05 -10.86
N GLY A 21 -17.04 -6.25 -10.15
CA GLY A 21 -18.40 -6.58 -9.74
C GLY A 21 -18.46 -7.70 -8.70
N ASP A 22 -19.68 -8.08 -8.32
CA ASP A 22 -19.91 -9.11 -7.31
C ASP A 22 -19.41 -10.49 -7.78
N GLU A 23 -19.52 -10.82 -9.07
CA GLU A 23 -19.02 -12.09 -9.61
C GLU A 23 -17.49 -12.19 -9.47
N GLY A 24 -16.75 -11.16 -9.88
CA GLY A 24 -15.30 -11.14 -9.76
C GLY A 24 -14.85 -11.16 -8.29
N PHE A 25 -15.59 -10.49 -7.41
CA PHE A 25 -15.36 -10.53 -5.97
C PHE A 25 -15.57 -11.95 -5.40
N GLN A 26 -16.70 -12.60 -5.70
CA GLN A 26 -17.00 -13.95 -5.22
C GLN A 26 -15.99 -14.97 -5.77
N LYS A 27 -15.52 -14.79 -7.00
CA LYS A 27 -14.45 -15.62 -7.58
C LYS A 27 -13.17 -15.56 -6.76
N ILE A 28 -12.76 -14.38 -6.32
CA ILE A 28 -11.60 -14.23 -5.43
C ILE A 28 -11.89 -14.84 -4.06
N ALA A 29 -13.05 -14.54 -3.46
CA ALA A 29 -13.43 -15.06 -2.15
C ALA A 29 -13.47 -16.61 -2.10
N GLY A 30 -13.85 -17.25 -3.21
CA GLY A 30 -13.88 -18.71 -3.36
C GLY A 30 -12.50 -19.38 -3.41
N LYS A 31 -11.42 -18.62 -3.66
CA LYS A 31 -10.03 -19.12 -3.67
C LYS A 31 -9.32 -19.01 -2.33
N LEU A 32 -9.92 -18.33 -1.37
CA LEU A 32 -9.32 -18.04 -0.07
C LEU A 32 -9.60 -19.16 0.93
N SER A 33 -8.69 -19.31 1.89
CA SER A 33 -8.87 -20.03 3.14
C SER A 33 -10.08 -19.50 3.90
N ALA A 34 -10.65 -20.33 4.78
CA ALA A 34 -11.83 -19.94 5.57
C ALA A 34 -11.58 -18.63 6.35
N ASP A 35 -10.39 -18.47 6.92
CA ASP A 35 -10.03 -17.30 7.71
C ASP A 35 -9.83 -16.04 6.85
N ALA A 36 -9.11 -16.14 5.73
CA ALA A 36 -8.92 -15.00 4.83
C ALA A 36 -10.24 -14.59 4.14
N ARG A 37 -11.08 -15.57 3.79
CA ARG A 37 -12.43 -15.33 3.27
C ARG A 37 -13.30 -14.63 4.30
N ASN A 38 -13.33 -15.13 5.54
CA ASN A 38 -14.10 -14.52 6.62
C ASN A 38 -13.62 -13.10 6.91
N MET A 39 -12.31 -12.87 6.96
CA MET A 39 -11.75 -11.53 7.03
C MET A 39 -12.29 -10.69 5.87
N LEU A 40 -12.07 -11.07 4.62
CA LEU A 40 -12.45 -10.26 3.47
C LEU A 40 -13.95 -9.90 3.46
N LEU A 41 -14.83 -10.84 3.82
CA LEU A 41 -16.28 -10.63 3.86
C LEU A 41 -16.72 -9.76 5.04
N ASN A 42 -16.20 -10.03 6.24
CA ASN A 42 -16.71 -9.51 7.51
C ASN A 42 -15.75 -8.52 8.20
N THR A 43 -14.82 -7.91 7.44
CA THR A 43 -13.85 -6.96 8.02
C THR A 43 -14.53 -5.72 8.59
N HIS A 44 -14.09 -5.32 9.79
CA HIS A 44 -14.33 -4.00 10.37
C HIS A 44 -13.07 -3.12 10.22
N SER A 45 -13.25 -1.88 9.77
CA SER A 45 -12.14 -0.97 9.46
C SER A 45 -11.19 -0.70 10.65
N ASN A 46 -11.70 -0.69 11.88
CA ASN A 46 -10.91 -0.38 13.07
C ASN A 46 -10.25 -1.61 13.73
N ALA A 47 -10.61 -2.83 13.31
CA ALA A 47 -10.05 -4.06 13.86
C ALA A 47 -8.64 -4.36 13.30
N TRP A 48 -7.96 -5.33 13.89
CA TRP A 48 -6.62 -5.76 13.51
C TRP A 48 -6.67 -7.18 12.96
N TYR A 49 -6.02 -7.41 11.82
CA TYR A 49 -6.00 -8.71 11.15
C TYR A 49 -4.56 -9.14 10.87
N PRO A 50 -4.22 -10.44 11.00
CA PRO A 50 -2.89 -10.91 10.66
C PRO A 50 -2.51 -10.59 9.21
N THR A 51 -1.33 -10.02 8.99
CA THR A 51 -0.82 -9.71 7.64
C THR A 51 -0.83 -10.92 6.68
N PRO A 52 -0.58 -12.18 7.13
CA PRO A 52 -0.70 -13.33 6.25
C PRO A 52 -2.07 -13.49 5.57
N LEU A 53 -3.17 -13.08 6.22
CA LEU A 53 -4.50 -13.14 5.61
C LEU A 53 -4.65 -12.11 4.47
N ILE A 54 -4.11 -10.90 4.66
CA ILE A 54 -4.10 -9.86 3.62
C ILE A 54 -3.21 -10.28 2.45
N LYS A 55 -2.03 -10.85 2.75
CA LYS A 55 -1.11 -11.42 1.76
C LYS A 55 -1.81 -12.48 0.90
N GLU A 56 -2.64 -13.33 1.51
CA GLU A 56 -3.42 -14.33 0.79
C GLU A 56 -4.41 -13.71 -0.19
N VAL A 57 -5.13 -12.65 0.22
CA VAL A 57 -6.03 -11.89 -0.67
C VAL A 57 -5.26 -11.30 -1.84
N TYR A 58 -4.15 -10.59 -1.59
CA TYR A 58 -3.36 -10.00 -2.67
C TYR A 58 -2.81 -11.05 -3.63
N LYS A 59 -2.37 -12.20 -3.13
CA LYS A 59 -1.92 -13.30 -3.97
C LYS A 59 -3.05 -13.82 -4.85
N ALA A 60 -4.24 -14.08 -4.28
CA ALA A 60 -5.38 -14.58 -5.04
C ALA A 60 -5.81 -13.63 -6.17
N VAL A 61 -5.79 -12.31 -5.91
CA VAL A 61 -6.08 -11.27 -6.92
C VAL A 61 -5.02 -11.27 -8.02
N SER A 62 -3.73 -11.28 -7.64
CA SER A 62 -2.63 -11.30 -8.59
C SER A 62 -2.67 -12.56 -9.46
N ASP A 63 -2.84 -13.74 -8.88
CA ASP A 63 -2.89 -15.01 -9.62
C ASP A 63 -4.06 -15.04 -10.63
N GLU A 64 -5.18 -14.40 -10.29
CA GLU A 64 -6.37 -14.37 -11.16
C GLU A 64 -6.26 -13.34 -12.30
N TYR A 65 -5.73 -12.15 -12.01
CA TYR A 65 -5.86 -11.01 -12.91
C TYR A 65 -4.54 -10.47 -13.48
N ALA A 66 -3.37 -10.84 -12.93
CA ALA A 66 -2.09 -10.28 -13.37
C ALA A 66 -1.74 -10.63 -14.83
N GLY A 67 -2.18 -11.80 -15.33
CA GLY A 67 -1.98 -12.17 -16.74
C GLY A 67 -2.70 -11.26 -17.75
N LYS A 68 -3.72 -10.52 -17.30
CA LYS A 68 -4.43 -9.52 -18.11
C LYS A 68 -3.95 -8.09 -17.84
N ASN A 69 -3.49 -7.83 -16.62
CA ASN A 69 -2.95 -6.55 -16.19
C ASN A 69 -1.81 -6.79 -15.17
N PRO A 70 -0.53 -6.71 -15.57
CA PRO A 70 0.59 -6.95 -14.65
C PRO A 70 0.66 -5.93 -13.50
N ASP A 71 0.04 -4.76 -13.68
CA ASP A 71 0.02 -3.67 -12.70
C ASP A 71 -1.21 -3.70 -11.78
N ILE A 72 -1.99 -4.79 -11.80
CA ILE A 72 -3.29 -4.83 -11.13
C ILE A 72 -3.22 -4.54 -9.62
N MET A 73 -2.16 -5.00 -8.94
CA MET A 73 -1.98 -4.75 -7.52
C MET A 73 -1.48 -3.33 -7.25
N TYR A 74 -0.68 -2.77 -8.16
CA TYR A 74 -0.30 -1.36 -8.11
C TYR A 74 -1.54 -0.45 -8.25
N ASP A 75 -2.47 -0.78 -9.15
CA ASP A 75 -3.76 -0.08 -9.30
C ASP A 75 -4.61 -0.15 -8.02
N CYS A 76 -4.67 -1.33 -7.38
CA CYS A 76 -5.30 -1.48 -6.07
C CYS A 76 -4.67 -0.55 -5.02
N GLY A 77 -3.33 -0.45 -5.00
CA GLY A 77 -2.60 0.44 -4.11
C GLY A 77 -2.99 1.91 -4.29
N ARG A 78 -3.04 2.36 -5.54
CA ARG A 78 -3.45 3.73 -5.87
C ARG A 78 -4.88 4.02 -5.43
N TYR A 79 -5.81 3.11 -5.71
CA TYR A 79 -7.18 3.21 -5.24
C TYR A 79 -7.24 3.33 -3.71
N CYS A 80 -6.50 2.47 -3.00
CA CYS A 80 -6.45 2.51 -1.54
C CYS A 80 -5.92 3.85 -1.03
N ALA A 81 -4.91 4.45 -1.69
CA ALA A 81 -4.44 5.77 -1.32
C ALA A 81 -5.55 6.82 -1.48
N GLU A 82 -6.17 6.89 -2.66
CA GLU A 82 -7.23 7.85 -2.98
C GLU A 82 -8.40 7.79 -1.99
N LYS A 83 -8.86 6.58 -1.66
CA LYS A 83 -9.97 6.40 -0.71
C LYS A 83 -9.55 6.57 0.75
N SER A 84 -8.29 6.27 1.10
CA SER A 84 -7.74 6.56 2.44
C SER A 84 -7.59 8.05 2.70
N ALA A 85 -7.39 8.84 1.65
CA ALA A 85 -7.36 10.30 1.70
C ALA A 85 -8.76 10.93 1.77
N THR A 86 -9.70 10.29 2.48
CA THR A 86 -11.02 10.86 2.80
C THR A 86 -11.09 11.25 4.28
N GLY A 87 -11.90 12.26 4.62
CA GLY A 87 -12.08 12.73 6.00
C GLY A 87 -10.83 13.36 6.64
N ILE A 88 -10.49 12.93 7.86
CA ILE A 88 -9.43 13.53 8.69
C ILE A 88 -8.03 13.37 8.08
N LEU A 89 -7.72 12.23 7.47
CA LEU A 89 -6.43 12.02 6.78
C LEU A 89 -6.27 12.99 5.61
N ARG A 90 -7.35 13.27 4.86
CA ARG A 90 -7.33 14.29 3.80
C ARG A 90 -6.94 15.65 4.35
N PHE A 91 -7.55 16.05 5.47
CA PHE A 91 -7.27 17.33 6.10
C PHE A 91 -5.84 17.41 6.62
N LEU A 92 -5.33 16.35 7.24
CA LEU A 92 -3.97 16.29 7.75
C LEU A 92 -2.92 16.27 6.64
N MET A 93 -3.19 15.63 5.51
CA MET A 93 -2.26 15.58 4.37
C MET A 93 -2.32 16.83 3.50
N LYS A 94 -3.39 17.63 3.60
CA LYS A 94 -3.56 18.86 2.82
C LYS A 94 -2.41 19.82 3.10
N ASN A 95 -1.66 20.16 2.05
CA ASN A 95 -0.50 21.06 2.08
C ASN A 95 0.76 20.50 2.76
N MET A 96 0.86 19.18 3.00
CA MET A 96 2.13 18.59 3.40
C MET A 96 3.06 18.43 2.20
N THR A 97 4.33 18.81 2.33
CA THR A 97 5.33 18.37 1.36
C THR A 97 5.47 16.84 1.41
N ILE A 98 5.87 16.22 0.30
CA ILE A 98 6.21 14.78 0.27
C ILE A 98 7.19 14.46 1.40
N GLU A 99 8.23 15.26 1.58
CA GLU A 99 9.19 15.12 2.68
C GLU A 99 8.52 15.12 4.08
N ASN A 100 7.63 16.08 4.36
CA ASN A 100 6.98 16.17 5.66
C ASN A 100 6.00 15.02 5.91
N LEU A 101 5.34 14.53 4.86
CA LEU A 101 4.49 13.34 4.93
C LEU A 101 5.33 12.13 5.34
N PHE A 102 6.41 11.85 4.61
CA PHE A 102 7.20 10.65 4.82
C PHE A 102 8.07 10.69 6.09
N LYS A 103 8.47 11.87 6.57
CA LYS A 103 9.08 12.03 7.91
C LYS A 103 8.18 11.53 9.04
N ARG A 104 6.85 11.53 8.84
CA ARG A 104 5.87 11.06 9.83
C ARG A 104 5.53 9.58 9.69
N THR A 105 6.12 8.87 8.72
CA THR A 105 5.79 7.47 8.44
C THR A 105 5.89 6.60 9.68
N LYS A 106 6.92 6.72 10.50
CA LYS A 106 7.06 5.90 11.72
C LYS A 106 5.84 6.00 12.65
N SER A 107 5.22 7.18 12.71
CA SER A 107 3.97 7.40 13.48
C SER A 107 2.77 6.80 12.75
N PHE A 108 2.62 7.04 11.45
CA PHE A 108 1.52 6.48 10.66
C PHE A 108 1.57 4.95 10.59
N TRP A 109 2.77 4.35 10.53
CA TRP A 109 2.96 2.91 10.51
C TRP A 109 2.27 2.26 11.69
N LYS A 110 2.47 2.76 12.91
CA LYS A 110 1.83 2.24 14.12
C LYS A 110 0.30 2.43 14.15
N HIS A 111 -0.22 3.37 13.38
CA HIS A 111 -1.67 3.58 13.26
C HIS A 111 -2.32 2.49 12.39
N PHE A 112 -1.64 2.06 11.32
CA PHE A 112 -2.15 1.11 10.34
C PHE A 112 -1.60 -0.31 10.47
N ASN A 113 -0.51 -0.50 11.22
CA ASN A 113 0.19 -1.77 11.35
C ASN A 113 0.59 -2.03 12.81
N LYS A 114 0.65 -3.32 13.18
CA LYS A 114 1.33 -3.80 14.38
C LYS A 114 2.49 -4.69 13.96
N GLY A 115 3.67 -4.44 14.54
CA GLY A 115 4.90 -5.12 14.15
C GLY A 115 5.59 -4.47 12.96
N GLY A 116 6.86 -4.77 12.81
CA GLY A 116 7.78 -4.13 11.88
C GLY A 116 7.83 -2.61 11.98
N GLY A 117 8.30 -1.97 10.91
CA GLY A 117 8.42 -0.53 10.88
C GLY A 117 8.65 0.03 9.50
N ALA A 118 8.56 1.35 9.43
CA ALA A 118 8.83 2.10 8.23
C ALA A 118 9.54 3.41 8.54
N GLU A 119 10.45 3.77 7.66
CA GLU A 119 11.28 4.96 7.77
C GLU A 119 11.48 5.61 6.41
N ALA A 120 11.94 6.86 6.46
CA ALA A 120 12.11 7.68 5.28
C ALA A 120 13.35 8.55 5.43
N THR A 121 14.22 8.52 4.43
CA THR A 121 15.50 9.23 4.43
C THR A 121 15.63 10.03 3.14
N MET A 122 15.88 11.33 3.26
CA MET A 122 16.18 12.16 2.09
C MET A 122 17.47 11.69 1.45
N LEU A 123 17.49 11.64 0.13
CA LEU A 123 18.69 11.34 -0.65
C LEU A 123 19.23 12.62 -1.27
N GLU A 124 20.54 12.66 -1.46
CA GLU A 124 21.17 13.68 -2.29
C GLU A 124 20.66 13.56 -3.73
N SER A 125 20.48 14.70 -4.37
CA SER A 125 19.97 14.80 -5.73
C SER A 125 20.79 15.82 -6.51
N GLU A 126 21.23 15.43 -7.69
CA GLU A 126 21.83 16.35 -8.64
C GLU A 126 20.73 17.22 -9.27
N GLY A 127 20.89 18.55 -9.23
CA GLY A 127 19.94 19.50 -9.79
C GLY A 127 18.76 19.86 -8.85
N SER A 128 17.65 20.30 -9.43
CA SER A 128 16.48 20.81 -8.69
C SER A 128 15.49 19.74 -8.24
N GLY A 129 15.60 18.52 -8.77
CA GLY A 129 14.75 17.40 -8.37
C GLY A 129 15.06 16.97 -6.94
N LYS A 130 14.08 16.37 -6.26
CA LYS A 130 14.24 15.83 -4.91
C LYS A 130 14.04 14.32 -4.91
N LYS A 131 14.74 13.62 -4.01
CA LYS A 131 14.64 12.17 -3.84
C LYS A 131 14.56 11.80 -2.36
N LEU A 132 13.77 10.77 -2.06
CA LEU A 132 13.64 10.19 -0.73
C LEU A 132 13.60 8.66 -0.85
N LYS A 133 14.34 7.95 0.01
CA LYS A 133 14.23 6.51 0.20
C LYS A 133 13.19 6.23 1.27
N PHE A 134 12.19 5.44 0.92
CA PHE A 134 11.19 4.90 1.84
C PHE A 134 11.48 3.43 2.08
N THR A 135 11.62 3.02 3.35
CA THR A 135 12.00 1.66 3.73
C THR A 135 10.95 1.07 4.64
N ILE A 136 10.56 -0.19 4.40
CA ILE A 136 9.74 -1.02 5.28
C ILE A 136 10.55 -2.25 5.68
N TYR A 137 10.60 -2.55 6.97
CA TYR A 137 11.32 -3.69 7.53
C TYR A 137 10.41 -4.55 8.42
N GLU A 138 10.75 -5.83 8.55
CA GLU A 138 10.03 -6.82 9.38
C GLU A 138 8.52 -6.92 9.07
N TYR A 139 8.12 -6.67 7.82
CA TYR A 139 6.75 -6.75 7.34
C TYR A 139 6.69 -7.47 5.99
N ASP A 140 5.84 -8.49 5.89
CA ASP A 140 5.72 -9.31 4.70
C ASP A 140 4.27 -9.44 4.23
N ALA A 141 3.94 -8.70 3.18
CA ALA A 141 2.65 -8.77 2.47
C ALA A 141 2.73 -9.47 1.11
N GLY A 142 3.82 -10.17 0.77
CA GLY A 142 3.98 -10.76 -0.56
C GLY A 142 4.57 -9.81 -1.60
N VAL A 143 5.02 -10.38 -2.73
CA VAL A 143 5.34 -9.61 -3.95
C VAL A 143 4.14 -8.78 -4.41
N PRO A 144 2.90 -9.33 -4.48
CA PRO A 144 1.69 -8.55 -4.73
C PRO A 144 1.51 -7.39 -3.75
N GLY A 145 1.74 -7.60 -2.45
CA GLY A 145 1.67 -6.54 -1.44
C GLY A 145 2.71 -5.44 -1.63
N CYS A 146 3.90 -5.77 -2.15
CA CYS A 146 4.89 -4.76 -2.50
C CYS A 146 4.44 -3.87 -3.67
N GLN A 147 3.76 -4.43 -4.66
CA GLN A 147 3.18 -3.68 -5.77
C GLN A 147 2.06 -2.77 -5.27
N THR A 148 1.17 -3.29 -4.41
CA THR A 148 0.14 -2.48 -3.73
C THR A 148 0.76 -1.33 -2.96
N MET A 149 1.83 -1.58 -2.20
CA MET A 149 2.53 -0.53 -1.45
C MET A 149 3.13 0.53 -2.39
N GLN A 150 3.72 0.13 -3.52
CA GLN A 150 4.25 1.08 -4.51
C GLN A 150 3.18 2.01 -5.05
N GLY A 151 2.03 1.46 -5.45
CA GLY A 151 0.89 2.26 -5.92
C GLY A 151 0.32 3.17 -4.83
N PHE A 152 0.27 2.67 -3.59
CA PHE A 152 -0.17 3.45 -2.44
C PHE A 152 0.75 4.64 -2.16
N ILE A 153 2.07 4.42 -2.09
CA ILE A 153 3.09 5.45 -1.89
C ILE A 153 2.98 6.55 -2.95
N GLU A 154 2.84 6.15 -4.22
CA GLU A 154 2.72 7.12 -5.31
C GLU A 154 1.43 7.94 -5.20
N GLY A 155 0.31 7.28 -4.89
CA GLY A 155 -0.97 7.94 -4.69
C GLY A 155 -0.92 8.98 -3.58
N ILE A 156 -0.42 8.61 -2.39
CA ILE A 156 -0.34 9.56 -1.26
C ILE A 156 0.63 10.71 -1.54
N ALA A 157 1.76 10.46 -2.21
CA ALA A 157 2.74 11.48 -2.54
C ALA A 157 2.15 12.54 -3.50
N LYS A 158 1.43 12.09 -4.53
CA LYS A 158 0.75 12.97 -5.51
C LYS A 158 -0.35 13.79 -4.86
N MET A 159 -1.06 13.24 -3.87
CA MET A 159 -2.14 13.96 -3.19
C MET A 159 -1.67 14.92 -2.11
N SER A 160 -0.54 14.65 -1.44
CA SER A 160 -0.08 15.47 -0.32
C SER A 160 0.48 16.82 -0.77
N ASP A 161 1.28 16.82 -1.85
CA ASP A 161 2.00 18.01 -2.30
C ASP A 161 1.53 18.44 -3.70
N SER A 162 0.57 19.37 -3.76
CA SER A 162 0.02 19.89 -5.01
C SER A 162 1.04 20.63 -5.90
N ARG A 163 2.21 20.97 -5.35
CA ARG A 163 3.30 21.64 -6.08
C ARG A 163 4.25 20.64 -6.73
N ALA A 164 4.34 19.42 -6.21
CA ALA A 164 5.23 18.41 -6.75
C ALA A 164 4.78 18.01 -8.16
N LYS A 165 5.72 18.00 -9.09
CA LYS A 165 5.58 17.53 -10.46
C LYS A 165 6.36 16.23 -10.63
N ASP A 166 5.98 15.47 -11.66
CA ASP A 166 6.68 14.27 -12.09
C ASP A 166 7.00 13.27 -10.96
N VAL A 167 6.07 13.11 -10.01
CA VAL A 167 6.22 12.18 -8.90
C VAL A 167 6.33 10.75 -9.44
N ARG A 168 7.44 10.09 -9.16
CA ARG A 168 7.73 8.70 -9.52
C ARG A 168 8.16 7.90 -8.31
N VAL A 169 7.74 6.63 -8.26
CA VAL A 169 8.12 5.69 -7.21
C VAL A 169 8.72 4.44 -7.84
N GLU A 170 9.96 4.14 -7.50
CA GLU A 170 10.70 2.99 -8.01
C GLU A 170 11.11 2.08 -6.86
N LYS A 171 10.79 0.79 -6.94
CA LYS A 171 11.26 -0.21 -5.97
C LYS A 171 12.77 -0.44 -6.14
N LYS A 172 13.52 -0.49 -5.04
CA LYS A 172 14.97 -0.78 -5.06
C LYS A 172 15.32 -2.07 -4.35
N ASP A 173 14.96 -2.18 -3.08
CA ASP A 173 15.25 -3.36 -2.27
C ASP A 173 13.97 -4.20 -2.08
N CYS A 174 14.11 -5.51 -1.95
CA CYS A 174 13.00 -6.45 -1.86
C CYS A 174 13.34 -7.67 -0.99
N LEU A 175 12.54 -7.90 0.06
CA LEU A 175 12.60 -9.12 0.88
C LEU A 175 12.60 -10.42 0.05
N TYR A 176 11.91 -10.42 -1.09
CA TYR A 176 11.80 -11.58 -1.99
C TYR A 176 13.00 -11.77 -2.92
N ASN A 177 13.94 -10.82 -2.96
CA ASN A 177 15.22 -10.92 -3.66
C ASN A 177 16.37 -11.28 -2.70
N GLY A 178 16.07 -11.58 -1.43
CA GLY A 178 17.07 -11.88 -0.40
C GLY A 178 17.52 -10.66 0.41
N ASP A 179 16.99 -9.47 0.15
CA ASP A 179 17.25 -8.30 0.98
C ASP A 179 16.60 -8.43 2.36
N GLY A 180 17.12 -7.72 3.36
CA GLY A 180 16.54 -7.71 4.72
C GLY A 180 15.28 -6.85 4.89
N TYR A 181 14.88 -6.12 3.84
CA TYR A 181 13.77 -5.16 3.86
C TYR A 181 13.27 -4.87 2.44
N CYS A 182 12.18 -4.11 2.33
CA CYS A 182 11.70 -3.55 1.06
C CYS A 182 11.93 -2.04 1.05
N SER A 183 12.36 -1.48 -0.08
CA SER A 183 12.51 -0.03 -0.20
C SER A 183 12.08 0.52 -1.55
N TRP A 184 11.73 1.79 -1.56
CA TRP A 184 11.33 2.55 -2.73
C TRP A 184 12.03 3.91 -2.76
N ILE A 185 12.41 4.36 -3.95
CA ILE A 185 12.85 5.74 -4.19
C ILE A 185 11.68 6.52 -4.72
N ILE A 186 11.32 7.57 -3.99
CA ILE A 186 10.32 8.56 -4.38
C ILE A 186 11.09 9.74 -4.93
N SER A 187 10.77 10.17 -6.15
CA SER A 187 11.41 11.31 -6.82
C SER A 187 10.36 12.28 -7.35
N TRP A 188 10.63 13.59 -7.29
CA TRP A 188 9.74 14.64 -7.75
C TRP A 188 10.51 15.93 -8.11
N GLY A 189 9.91 16.79 -8.94
CA GLY A 189 10.45 18.08 -9.39
C GLY A 189 9.45 19.22 -9.30
#